data_AF-A0A934L218-F1
#
_entry.id   AF-A0A934L218-F1
#
_cell.length_a   1.000
_cell.length_b   1.000
_cell.length_c   1.000
_cell.angle_alpha   90.00
_cell.angle_beta   90.00
_cell.angle_gamma   90.00
#
_symmetry.space_group_name_H-M   'P 1'
#
loop_
_entity.id
_entity.type
_entity.pdbx_description
1 polymer ?
#
loop_
_entity_poly.entity_id
_entity_poly.type
_entity_poly.pdbx_seq_one_letter_code
_entity_poly.pdbx_strand_id
1 'polypeptide(L)'
;MLTSRPAMLALATVLLFTSPQAPAQEPQSEDIEAARSELLKRWGVDGLAKPAEAESKAKALLDRPLAEQPDDQLLALAKQANAAANFVGFILEEYQQYHRDNFRYDFVQEKVAPFHDAYVELSNRLKSYRNQAYFNLGKKAAGRGDEMTAFFYFRDAYRLSSFTEDKGDHKGLRYQAEVEMKRLLGLESMGTFIYWK
;
A
#
# COMPACT_ATOMS: atom_id res chain seq x y z
N MET A 1 -52.37 70.73 -22.92
CA MET A 1 -51.52 70.36 -24.08
C MET A 1 -50.22 69.84 -23.49
N LEU A 2 -49.84 68.55 -23.49
CA LEU A 2 -49.92 67.51 -24.56
C LEU A 2 -49.41 68.11 -25.88
N THR A 3 -48.31 67.69 -26.52
CA THR A 3 -47.38 66.55 -26.31
C THR A 3 -45.93 67.07 -26.09
N SER A 4 -44.79 66.34 -26.11
CA SER A 4 -44.44 64.92 -26.34
C SER A 4 -43.08 64.59 -25.67
N ARG A 5 -42.71 63.30 -25.56
CA ARG A 5 -41.30 62.85 -25.34
C ARG A 5 -40.57 62.77 -26.70
N PRO A 6 -39.23 62.83 -26.69
CA PRO A 6 -38.50 61.63 -27.12
C PRO A 6 -37.45 61.19 -26.08
N ALA A 7 -37.28 59.88 -25.97
CA ALA A 7 -36.16 59.30 -25.24
C ALA A 7 -34.91 59.28 -26.14
N MET A 8 -33.74 59.55 -25.56
CA MET A 8 -32.49 59.00 -26.08
C MET A 8 -31.83 58.18 -24.99
N LEU A 9 -31.53 56.92 -25.32
CA LEU A 9 -30.70 56.05 -24.50
C LEU A 9 -29.30 56.65 -24.41
N ALA A 10 -28.80 56.90 -23.20
CA ALA A 10 -27.37 56.97 -22.98
C ALA A 10 -26.83 55.54 -23.03
N LEU A 11 -26.08 55.21 -24.08
CA LEU A 11 -25.48 53.89 -24.25
C LEU A 11 -24.35 53.73 -23.22
N ALA A 12 -24.60 52.99 -22.15
CA ALA A 12 -23.58 52.66 -21.16
C ALA A 12 -22.59 51.65 -21.76
N THR A 13 -21.48 52.13 -22.31
CA THR A 13 -20.39 51.29 -22.81
C THR A 13 -19.67 50.64 -21.62
N VAL A 14 -20.18 49.48 -21.18
CA VAL A 14 -19.47 48.63 -20.23
C VAL A 14 -18.25 48.05 -20.93
N LEU A 15 -17.09 48.67 -20.70
CA LEU A 15 -15.80 48.06 -20.98
C LEU A 15 -15.63 46.85 -20.06
N LEU A 16 -16.07 45.69 -20.55
CA LEU A 16 -15.70 44.41 -19.98
C LEU A 16 -14.20 44.25 -20.12
N PHE A 17 -13.47 44.58 -19.06
CA PHE A 17 -12.11 44.10 -18.87
C PHE A 17 -12.17 42.58 -18.70
N THR A 18 -12.17 41.86 -19.83
CA THR A 18 -11.86 40.45 -19.85
C THR A 18 -10.41 40.32 -19.42
N SER A 19 -10.18 40.05 -18.13
CA SER A 19 -8.88 39.56 -17.65
C SER A 19 -8.43 38.46 -18.61
N PRO A 20 -7.21 38.50 -19.14
CA PRO A 20 -6.72 37.39 -19.95
C PRO A 20 -6.80 36.15 -19.08
N GLN A 21 -7.66 35.18 -19.47
CA GLN A 21 -7.65 33.88 -18.84
C GLN A 21 -6.23 33.35 -19.01
N ALA A 22 -5.52 33.16 -17.89
CA ALA A 22 -4.31 32.39 -17.91
C ALA A 22 -4.62 31.07 -18.64
N PRO A 23 -3.80 30.65 -19.61
CA PRO A 23 -4.08 29.41 -20.34
C PRO A 23 -4.28 28.32 -19.31
N ALA A 24 -5.40 27.60 -19.43
CA ALA A 24 -5.67 26.45 -18.57
C ALA A 24 -4.44 25.55 -18.66
N GLN A 25 -3.75 25.38 -17.53
CA GLN A 25 -2.62 24.47 -17.50
C GLN A 25 -3.20 23.09 -17.81
N GLU A 26 -2.87 22.56 -18.99
CA GLU A 26 -3.17 21.18 -19.31
C GLU A 26 -2.62 20.33 -18.15
N PRO A 27 -3.41 19.38 -17.62
CA PRO A 27 -2.91 18.49 -16.58
C PRO A 27 -1.64 17.84 -17.12
N GLN A 28 -0.56 17.87 -16.32
CA GLN A 28 0.74 17.35 -16.73
C GLN A 28 0.54 15.99 -17.41
N SER A 29 0.78 15.93 -18.72
CA SER A 29 0.83 14.65 -19.42
C SER A 29 2.09 13.95 -18.93
N GLU A 30 1.95 13.15 -17.86
CA GLU A 30 2.95 12.14 -17.55
C GLU A 30 3.25 11.38 -18.84
N ASP A 31 4.53 11.22 -19.16
CA ASP A 31 4.93 10.36 -20.26
C ASP A 31 4.61 8.92 -19.86
N ILE A 32 3.42 8.46 -20.25
CA ILE A 32 2.87 7.15 -19.93
C ILE A 32 3.82 6.04 -20.40
N GLU A 33 4.58 6.26 -21.48
CA GLU A 33 5.55 5.30 -22.00
C GLU A 33 6.83 5.27 -21.15
N ALA A 34 7.29 6.41 -20.65
CA ALA A 34 8.37 6.48 -19.67
C ALA A 34 7.96 5.84 -18.33
N ALA A 35 6.77 6.16 -17.81
CA ALA A 35 6.24 5.57 -16.57
C ALA A 35 6.06 4.05 -16.69
N ARG A 36 5.48 3.56 -17.79
CA ARG A 36 5.38 2.12 -18.09
C ARG A 36 6.75 1.47 -18.19
N SER A 37 7.70 2.12 -18.85
CA SER A 37 9.07 1.61 -19.02
C SER A 37 9.80 1.50 -17.68
N GLU A 38 9.62 2.46 -16.77
CA GLU A 38 10.20 2.41 -15.43
C GLU A 38 9.56 1.32 -14.55
N LEU A 39 8.24 1.14 -14.64
CA LEU A 39 7.56 0.01 -14.01
C LEU A 39 8.10 -1.33 -14.54
N LEU A 40 8.19 -1.51 -15.86
CA LEU A 40 8.70 -2.76 -16.45
C LEU A 40 10.15 -3.08 -16.02
N LYS A 41 11.02 -2.06 -15.91
CA LYS A 41 12.37 -2.22 -15.35
C LYS A 41 12.35 -2.61 -13.86
N ARG A 42 11.56 -1.89 -13.06
CA ARG A 42 11.49 -2.07 -11.60
C ARG A 42 10.93 -3.44 -11.20
N TRP A 43 9.95 -3.95 -11.96
CA TRP A 43 9.27 -5.20 -11.60
C TRP A 43 9.96 -6.44 -12.15
N GLY A 44 10.70 -6.34 -13.26
CA GLY A 44 11.46 -7.45 -13.85
C GLY A 44 10.55 -8.56 -14.38
N VAL A 45 10.59 -8.85 -15.68
CA VAL A 45 9.60 -9.67 -16.42
C VAL A 45 9.57 -11.19 -16.09
N ASP A 46 9.50 -11.57 -14.81
CA ASP A 46 9.17 -12.91 -14.29
C ASP A 46 7.66 -13.28 -14.43
N GLY A 47 6.90 -12.48 -15.20
CA GLY A 47 5.47 -12.65 -15.42
C GLY A 47 4.56 -11.90 -14.43
N LEU A 48 3.25 -11.93 -14.70
CA LEU A 48 2.24 -11.31 -13.84
C LEU A 48 1.96 -12.20 -12.62
N ALA A 49 2.37 -11.75 -11.43
CA ALA A 49 2.08 -12.47 -10.19
C ALA A 49 0.57 -12.56 -9.94
N LYS A 50 0.07 -13.76 -9.67
CA LYS A 50 -1.36 -14.03 -9.46
C LYS A 50 -1.70 -14.03 -7.95
N PRO A 51 -2.52 -13.08 -7.45
CA PRO A 51 -2.84 -12.99 -6.02
C PRO A 51 -3.42 -14.27 -5.41
N ALA A 52 -4.35 -14.93 -6.11
CA ALA A 52 -4.98 -16.16 -5.63
C ALA A 52 -3.99 -17.34 -5.51
N GLU A 53 -3.03 -17.45 -6.42
CA GLU A 53 -1.97 -18.46 -6.32
C GLU A 53 -1.01 -18.17 -5.16
N ALA A 54 -0.63 -16.90 -4.98
CA ALA A 54 0.23 -16.49 -3.87
C ALA A 54 -0.45 -16.75 -2.53
N GLU A 55 -1.75 -16.45 -2.39
CA GLU A 55 -2.54 -16.73 -1.18
C GLU A 55 -2.71 -18.24 -0.94
N SER A 56 -2.95 -19.04 -1.98
CA SER A 56 -3.05 -20.50 -1.88
C SER A 56 -1.72 -21.14 -1.42
N LYS A 57 -0.60 -20.76 -2.06
CA LYS A 57 0.75 -21.18 -1.67
C LYS A 57 1.11 -20.73 -0.24
N ALA A 58 0.71 -19.51 0.14
CA ALA A 58 0.96 -18.98 1.48
C ALA A 58 0.31 -19.84 2.56
N LYS A 59 -0.99 -20.12 2.45
CA LYS A 59 -1.73 -20.99 3.39
C LYS A 59 -1.09 -22.39 3.44
N ALA A 60 -0.94 -23.02 2.27
CA ALA A 60 -0.39 -24.37 2.17
C ALA A 60 1.05 -24.54 2.69
N LEU A 61 1.84 -23.46 2.81
CA LEU A 61 3.19 -23.48 3.40
C LEU A 61 3.18 -23.05 4.88
N LEU A 62 2.53 -21.92 5.21
CA LEU A 62 2.60 -21.30 6.54
C LEU A 62 1.76 -22.03 7.60
N ASP A 63 0.75 -22.83 7.19
CA ASP A 63 -0.03 -23.68 8.10
C ASP A 63 0.77 -24.91 8.61
N ARG A 64 1.95 -25.19 8.03
CA ARG A 64 2.84 -26.29 8.46
C ARG A 64 3.68 -25.90 9.67
N PRO A 65 4.15 -26.87 10.49
CA PRO A 65 5.18 -26.61 11.50
C PRO A 65 6.44 -25.95 10.90
N LEU A 66 7.08 -25.02 11.62
CA LEU A 66 8.24 -24.27 11.14
C LEU A 66 9.41 -25.15 10.63
N ALA A 67 9.58 -26.33 11.24
CA ALA A 67 10.57 -27.32 10.81
C ALA A 67 10.35 -27.76 9.35
N GLU A 68 9.08 -27.93 8.96
CA GLU A 68 8.61 -28.45 7.67
C GLU A 68 8.44 -27.37 6.58
N GLN A 69 8.78 -26.11 6.87
CA GLN A 69 8.71 -24.99 5.91
C GLN A 69 10.10 -24.76 5.28
N PRO A 70 10.37 -25.16 4.02
CA PRO A 70 11.71 -25.05 3.44
C PRO A 70 12.14 -23.60 3.21
N ASP A 71 13.41 -23.27 3.47
CA ASP A 71 13.93 -21.89 3.38
C ASP A 71 13.78 -21.31 1.95
N ASP A 72 13.99 -22.13 0.91
CA ASP A 72 13.78 -21.76 -0.49
C ASP A 72 12.31 -21.45 -0.81
N GLN A 73 11.37 -22.24 -0.25
CA GLN A 73 9.94 -22.00 -0.41
C GLN A 73 9.47 -20.76 0.35
N LEU A 74 10.06 -20.47 1.51
CA LEU A 74 9.79 -19.23 2.26
C LEU A 74 10.31 -17.99 1.50
N LEU A 75 11.51 -18.05 0.91
CA LEU A 75 12.04 -16.98 0.06
C LEU A 75 11.19 -16.78 -1.19
N ALA A 76 10.80 -17.86 -1.86
CA ALA A 76 9.92 -17.82 -3.03
C ALA A 76 8.54 -17.23 -2.68
N LEU A 77 7.96 -17.63 -1.53
CA LEU A 77 6.72 -17.07 -1.01
C LEU A 77 6.86 -15.56 -0.73
N ALA A 78 7.93 -15.13 -0.06
CA ALA A 78 8.17 -13.71 0.21
C ALA A 78 8.23 -12.89 -1.08
N LYS A 79 8.95 -13.36 -2.11
CA LYS A 79 9.01 -12.71 -3.44
C LYS A 79 7.63 -12.68 -4.12
N GLN A 80 6.92 -13.82 -4.19
CA GLN A 80 5.63 -13.93 -4.88
C GLN A 80 4.52 -13.12 -4.19
N ALA A 81 4.42 -13.20 -2.86
CA ALA A 81 3.45 -12.44 -2.07
C ALA A 81 3.74 -10.93 -2.13
N ASN A 82 5.01 -10.52 -2.12
CA ASN A 82 5.37 -9.13 -2.35
C ASN A 82 4.93 -8.66 -3.75
N ALA A 83 5.30 -9.37 -4.82
CA ALA A 83 4.91 -9.00 -6.18
C ALA A 83 3.38 -8.89 -6.32
N ALA A 84 2.64 -9.89 -5.86
CA ALA A 84 1.18 -9.87 -5.86
C ALA A 84 0.58 -8.69 -5.08
N ALA A 85 1.10 -8.39 -3.88
CA ALA A 85 0.63 -7.27 -3.06
C ALA A 85 0.77 -5.91 -3.76
N ASN A 86 1.82 -5.75 -4.58
CA ASN A 86 2.10 -4.52 -5.32
C ASN A 86 1.27 -4.43 -6.61
N PHE A 87 1.05 -5.53 -7.34
CA PHE A 87 0.08 -5.54 -8.46
C PHE A 87 -1.35 -5.26 -7.99
N VAL A 88 -1.75 -5.76 -6.82
CA VAL A 88 -3.01 -5.36 -6.16
C VAL A 88 -2.96 -3.89 -5.74
N GLY A 89 -1.79 -3.41 -5.29
CA GLY A 89 -1.53 -2.01 -4.95
C GLY A 89 -1.85 -1.03 -6.08
N PHE A 90 -1.37 -1.29 -7.31
CA PHE A 90 -1.66 -0.41 -8.46
C PHE A 90 -3.15 -0.29 -8.78
N ILE A 91 -3.94 -1.35 -8.57
CA ILE A 91 -5.40 -1.28 -8.71
C ILE A 91 -6.01 -0.50 -7.54
N LEU A 92 -5.53 -0.76 -6.32
CA LEU A 92 -6.00 -0.12 -5.11
C LEU A 92 -5.72 1.40 -5.09
N GLU A 93 -4.62 1.86 -5.68
CA GLU A 93 -4.27 3.29 -5.76
C GLU A 93 -5.34 4.10 -6.51
N GLU A 94 -5.86 3.57 -7.63
CA GLU A 94 -6.99 4.16 -8.37
C GLU A 94 -8.28 4.22 -7.53
N TYR A 95 -8.63 3.11 -6.86
CA TYR A 95 -9.78 3.08 -5.96
C TYR A 95 -9.61 4.01 -4.76
N GLN A 96 -8.41 4.11 -4.18
CA GLN A 96 -8.11 4.99 -3.04
C GLN A 96 -8.24 6.46 -3.40
N GLN A 97 -7.75 6.86 -4.57
CA GLN A 97 -7.91 8.22 -5.09
C GLN A 97 -9.39 8.58 -5.21
N TYR A 98 -10.17 7.75 -5.93
CA TYR A 98 -11.59 7.99 -6.11
C TYR A 98 -12.37 7.96 -4.79
N HIS A 99 -12.12 6.96 -3.95
CA HIS A 99 -12.79 6.75 -2.67
C HIS A 99 -12.56 7.94 -1.72
N ARG A 100 -11.31 8.33 -1.50
CA ARG A 100 -10.95 9.43 -0.59
C ARG A 100 -11.55 10.76 -1.04
N ASP A 101 -11.49 11.06 -2.33
CA ASP A 101 -11.93 12.36 -2.85
C ASP A 101 -13.48 12.48 -2.92
N ASN A 102 -14.18 11.34 -2.95
CA ASN A 102 -15.64 11.28 -3.12
C ASN A 102 -16.40 10.64 -1.93
N PHE A 103 -15.73 10.27 -0.83
CA PHE A 103 -16.32 9.52 0.30
C PHE A 103 -17.59 10.15 0.91
N ARG A 104 -17.74 11.47 0.77
CA ARG A 104 -18.91 12.25 1.22
C ARG A 104 -20.24 11.88 0.55
N TYR A 105 -20.24 11.07 -0.51
CA TYR A 105 -21.45 10.66 -1.22
C TYR A 105 -21.83 9.22 -0.85
N ASP A 106 -23.10 9.00 -0.48
CA ASP A 106 -23.61 7.70 -0.01
C ASP A 106 -23.35 6.56 -1.02
N PHE A 107 -23.47 6.84 -2.33
CA PHE A 107 -23.20 5.83 -3.36
C PHE A 107 -21.74 5.34 -3.37
N VAL A 108 -20.79 6.16 -2.91
CA VAL A 108 -19.37 5.76 -2.77
C VAL A 108 -19.22 4.84 -1.57
N GLN A 109 -19.84 5.18 -0.44
CA GLN A 109 -19.82 4.35 0.77
C GLN A 109 -20.53 3.00 0.54
N GLU A 110 -21.66 2.98 -0.16
CA GLU A 110 -22.44 1.76 -0.40
C GLU A 110 -21.92 0.90 -1.57
N LYS A 111 -21.40 1.51 -2.64
CA LYS A 111 -21.11 0.81 -3.90
C LYS A 111 -19.64 0.82 -4.33
N VAL A 112 -18.78 1.62 -3.70
CA VAL A 112 -17.34 1.68 -4.04
C VAL A 112 -16.49 1.21 -2.88
N ALA A 113 -16.80 1.61 -1.64
CA ALA A 113 -16.07 1.17 -0.45
C ALA A 113 -15.96 -0.36 -0.34
N PRO A 114 -17.00 -1.18 -0.59
CA PRO A 114 -16.86 -2.64 -0.52
C PRO A 114 -15.84 -3.23 -1.50
N PHE A 115 -15.64 -2.61 -2.67
CA PHE A 115 -14.62 -3.05 -3.64
C PHE A 115 -13.23 -2.54 -3.25
N HIS A 116 -13.12 -1.27 -2.85
CA HIS A 116 -11.90 -0.69 -2.29
C HIS A 116 -11.39 -1.54 -1.11
N ASP A 117 -12.24 -1.83 -0.15
CA ASP A 117 -11.90 -2.56 1.08
C ASP A 117 -11.49 -4.00 0.78
N ALA A 118 -12.12 -4.67 -0.19
CA ALA A 118 -11.68 -5.99 -0.67
C ALA A 118 -10.25 -5.96 -1.25
N TYR A 119 -9.86 -4.89 -1.96
CA TYR A 119 -8.49 -4.70 -2.43
C TYR A 119 -7.52 -4.33 -1.29
N VAL A 120 -7.93 -3.52 -0.30
CA VAL A 120 -7.16 -3.22 0.92
C VAL A 120 -6.86 -4.51 1.68
N GLU A 121 -7.89 -5.31 1.99
CA GLU A 121 -7.75 -6.59 2.68
C GLU A 121 -6.80 -7.53 1.94
N LEU A 122 -7.00 -7.73 0.64
CA LEU A 122 -6.17 -8.64 -0.15
C LEU A 122 -4.70 -8.16 -0.18
N SER A 123 -4.46 -6.86 -0.41
CA SER A 123 -3.12 -6.28 -0.37
C SER A 123 -2.45 -6.49 0.98
N ASN A 124 -3.20 -6.29 2.07
CA ASN A 124 -2.71 -6.47 3.44
C ASN A 124 -2.44 -7.94 3.77
N ARG A 125 -3.34 -8.88 3.43
CA ARG A 125 -3.10 -10.34 3.59
C ARG A 125 -1.81 -10.77 2.89
N LEU A 126 -1.59 -10.33 1.64
CA LEU A 126 -0.38 -10.65 0.88
C LEU A 126 0.89 -10.05 1.52
N LYS A 127 0.83 -8.81 2.02
CA LYS A 127 1.92 -8.20 2.81
C LYS A 127 2.21 -9.00 4.08
N SER A 128 1.18 -9.45 4.80
CA SER A 128 1.32 -10.30 6.01
C SER A 128 1.99 -11.63 5.69
N TYR A 129 1.62 -12.31 4.60
CA TYR A 129 2.28 -13.57 4.19
C TYR A 129 3.78 -13.37 3.88
N ARG A 130 4.12 -12.30 3.16
CA ARG A 130 5.53 -11.91 2.92
C ARG A 130 6.28 -11.70 4.23
N ASN A 131 5.70 -10.91 5.14
CA ASN A 131 6.36 -10.57 6.41
C ASN A 131 6.52 -11.81 7.29
N GLN A 132 5.51 -12.69 7.35
CA GLN A 132 5.56 -13.95 8.11
C GLN A 132 6.62 -14.89 7.56
N ALA A 133 6.79 -14.96 6.23
CA ALA A 133 7.85 -15.73 5.61
C ALA A 133 9.25 -15.24 6.03
N TYR A 134 9.47 -13.91 6.06
CA TYR A 134 10.72 -13.35 6.60
C TYR A 134 10.89 -13.65 8.10
N PHE A 135 9.85 -13.51 8.92
CA PHE A 135 9.95 -13.86 10.34
C PHE A 135 10.32 -15.34 10.54
N ASN A 136 9.71 -16.24 9.78
CA ASN A 136 9.99 -17.67 9.84
C ASN A 136 11.43 -17.99 9.38
N LEU A 137 11.91 -17.36 8.30
CA LEU A 137 13.33 -17.42 7.89
C LEU A 137 14.28 -16.95 9.01
N GLY A 138 13.94 -15.86 9.70
CA GLY A 138 14.68 -15.36 10.85
C GLY A 138 14.74 -16.38 12.00
N LYS A 139 13.60 -17.00 12.35
CA LYS A 139 13.54 -18.06 13.38
C LYS A 139 14.39 -19.27 12.98
N LYS A 140 14.41 -19.68 11.71
CA LYS A 140 15.23 -20.81 11.23
C LYS A 140 16.72 -20.48 11.20
N ALA A 141 17.11 -19.27 10.78
CA ALA A 141 18.50 -18.82 10.85
C ALA A 141 19.02 -18.76 12.29
N ALA A 142 18.24 -18.19 13.22
CA ALA A 142 18.57 -18.16 14.65
C ALA A 142 18.70 -19.56 15.25
N GLY A 143 17.82 -20.49 14.87
CA GLY A 143 17.89 -21.90 15.28
C GLY A 143 19.13 -22.66 14.77
N ARG A 144 19.83 -22.12 13.77
CA ARG A 144 21.11 -22.63 13.26
C ARG A 144 22.34 -21.89 13.82
N GLY A 145 22.14 -20.88 14.67
CA GLY A 145 23.22 -20.01 15.15
C GLY A 145 23.69 -18.94 14.16
N ASP A 146 22.97 -18.73 13.04
CA ASP A 146 23.27 -17.65 12.09
C ASP A 146 22.53 -16.37 12.51
N GLU A 147 23.06 -15.73 13.56
CA GLU A 147 22.47 -14.56 14.21
C GLU A 147 22.41 -13.34 13.27
N MET A 148 23.38 -13.16 12.39
CA MET A 148 23.43 -12.04 11.46
C MET A 148 22.33 -12.14 10.40
N THR A 149 22.20 -13.30 9.75
CA THR A 149 21.12 -13.56 8.80
C THR A 149 19.76 -13.49 9.49
N ALA A 150 19.65 -14.04 10.70
CA ALA A 150 18.43 -13.96 11.50
C ALA A 150 18.01 -12.52 11.79
N PHE A 151 18.94 -11.68 12.22
CA PHE A 151 18.71 -10.26 12.51
C PHE A 151 18.18 -9.52 11.28
N PHE A 152 18.76 -9.72 10.10
CA PHE A 152 18.28 -9.07 8.88
C PHE A 152 16.89 -9.54 8.45
N TYR A 153 16.57 -10.83 8.59
CA TYR A 153 15.22 -11.33 8.33
C TYR A 153 14.18 -10.81 9.32
N PHE A 154 14.51 -10.71 10.62
CA PHE A 154 13.63 -10.06 11.59
C PHE A 154 13.49 -8.57 11.31
N ARG A 155 14.56 -7.87 10.91
CA ARG A 155 14.51 -6.46 10.49
C ARG A 155 13.60 -6.24 9.29
N ASP A 156 13.61 -7.16 8.32
CA ASP A 156 12.69 -7.13 7.18
C ASP A 156 11.24 -7.36 7.62
N ALA A 157 10.96 -8.37 8.45
CA ALA A 157 9.63 -8.59 9.01
C ALA A 157 9.14 -7.38 9.83
N TYR A 158 10.01 -6.76 10.63
CA TYR A 158 9.73 -5.56 11.43
C TYR A 158 9.38 -4.36 10.55
N ARG A 159 10.30 -3.94 9.66
CA ARG A 159 10.13 -2.69 8.89
C ARG A 159 8.96 -2.76 7.90
N LEU A 160 8.62 -3.96 7.42
CA LEU A 160 7.57 -4.20 6.44
C LEU A 160 6.19 -4.47 7.07
N SER A 161 6.11 -4.62 8.40
CA SER A 161 4.85 -4.79 9.13
C SER A 161 4.32 -3.46 9.66
N SER A 162 2.99 -3.32 9.68
CA SER A 162 2.28 -2.16 10.19
C SER A 162 2.54 -1.95 11.69
N PHE A 163 2.36 -0.72 12.16
CA PHE A 163 2.31 -0.42 13.59
C PHE A 163 0.99 -0.88 14.22
N THR A 164 -0.09 -0.88 13.44
CA THR A 164 -1.42 -1.37 13.81
C THR A 164 -1.63 -2.79 13.30
N GLU A 165 -1.99 -3.72 14.18
CA GLU A 165 -2.53 -5.03 13.82
C GLU A 165 -3.78 -5.31 14.66
N ASP A 166 -4.81 -5.90 14.03
CA ASP A 166 -6.14 -6.15 14.64
C ASP A 166 -6.09 -7.05 15.89
N LYS A 167 -4.97 -7.74 16.10
CA LYS A 167 -4.68 -8.59 17.27
C LYS A 167 -4.42 -7.78 18.55
N GLY A 168 -4.31 -6.47 18.46
CA GLY A 168 -4.11 -5.54 19.57
C GLY A 168 -2.64 -5.30 19.93
N ASP A 169 -2.44 -4.37 20.85
CA ASP A 169 -1.14 -3.86 21.28
C ASP A 169 -0.15 -5.00 21.62
N HIS A 170 1.10 -4.85 21.17
CA HIS A 170 2.20 -5.77 21.44
C HIS A 170 1.96 -7.25 21.07
N LYS A 171 1.08 -7.54 20.11
CA LYS A 171 0.83 -8.91 19.62
C LYS A 171 1.16 -9.12 18.14
N GLY A 172 1.31 -8.03 17.38
CA GLY A 172 1.57 -8.08 15.95
C GLY A 172 2.95 -8.62 15.57
N LEU A 173 3.12 -8.98 14.31
CA LEU A 173 4.37 -9.49 13.75
C LEU A 173 5.51 -8.46 13.85
N ARG A 174 5.19 -7.16 13.75
CA ARG A 174 6.15 -6.09 14.03
C ARG A 174 6.74 -6.22 15.44
N TYR A 175 5.88 -6.42 16.44
CA TYR A 175 6.31 -6.59 17.83
C TYR A 175 7.19 -7.84 18.00
N GLN A 176 6.73 -8.97 17.47
CA GLN A 176 7.44 -10.24 17.57
C GLN A 176 8.84 -10.14 16.94
N ALA A 177 8.96 -9.49 15.79
CA ALA A 177 10.24 -9.24 15.12
C ALA A 177 11.17 -8.31 15.93
N GLU A 178 10.64 -7.27 16.59
CA GLU A 178 11.43 -6.41 17.48
C GLU A 178 11.98 -7.17 18.69
N VAL A 179 11.15 -8.01 19.32
CA VAL A 179 11.56 -8.86 20.46
C VAL A 179 12.68 -9.81 20.06
N GLU A 180 12.59 -10.48 18.91
CA GLU A 180 13.66 -11.36 18.43
C GLU A 180 14.94 -10.58 18.07
N MET A 181 14.84 -9.40 17.45
CA MET A 181 16.02 -8.53 17.22
C MET A 181 16.68 -8.11 18.55
N LYS A 182 15.89 -7.73 19.56
CA LYS A 182 16.42 -7.37 20.90
C LYS A 182 17.10 -8.56 21.57
N ARG A 183 16.52 -9.76 21.47
CA ARG A 183 17.10 -11.00 22.00
C ARG A 183 18.45 -11.34 21.35
N LEU A 184 18.60 -11.12 20.05
CA LEU A 184 19.88 -11.31 19.35
C LEU A 184 20.96 -10.27 19.74
N LEU A 185 20.55 -9.14 20.31
CA LEU A 185 21.46 -8.04 20.70
C LEU A 185 21.68 -7.90 22.22
N GLY A 186 21.03 -8.72 23.05
CA GLY A 186 21.06 -8.57 24.52
C GLY A 186 20.34 -7.31 25.03
N LEU A 187 19.30 -6.86 24.33
CA LEU A 187 18.56 -5.60 24.58
C LEU A 187 17.14 -5.83 25.13
N GLU A 188 16.86 -6.99 25.73
CA GLU A 188 15.52 -7.37 26.21
C GLU A 188 14.98 -6.46 27.33
N SER A 189 15.86 -5.76 28.04
CA SER A 189 15.49 -4.76 29.06
C SER A 189 14.98 -3.44 28.47
N MET A 190 15.16 -3.20 27.16
CA MET A 190 14.69 -1.98 26.49
C MET A 190 13.21 -2.11 26.12
N GLY A 191 12.39 -1.15 26.59
CA GLY A 191 10.96 -1.08 26.25
C GLY A 191 10.69 -1.06 24.74
N THR A 192 9.57 -1.65 24.33
CA THR A 192 9.10 -1.69 22.93
C THR A 192 7.96 -0.70 22.75
N PHE A 193 8.00 0.13 21.71
CA PHE A 193 6.93 1.07 21.38
C PHE A 193 6.32 0.74 20.02
N ILE A 194 5.09 0.23 20.03
CA ILE A 194 4.29 -0.01 18.83
C ILE A 194 2.89 0.53 19.11
N TYR A 195 2.68 1.79 18.75
CA TYR A 195 1.42 2.48 18.88
C TYR A 195 1.23 3.47 17.73
N TRP A 196 0.08 3.36 17.08
CA TRP A 196 -0.67 4.43 16.42
C TRP A 196 -2.13 3.99 16.54
N LYS A 197 -3.04 4.87 16.96
CA LYS A 197 -4.46 4.55 17.14
C LYS A 197 -5.30 5.76 16.76
#